data_AF-A0A536WVL4-F1
#
_entry.id   AF-A0A536WVL4-F1
#
_cell.length_a   1.000
_cell.length_b   1.000
_cell.length_c   1.000
_cell.angle_alpha   90.00
_cell.angle_beta   90.00
_cell.angle_gamma   90.00
#
_symmetry.space_group_name_H-M   'P 1'
#
loop_
_entity.id
_entity.type
_entity.pdbx_description
1 polymer ?
#
loop_
_entity_poly.entity_id
_entity_poly.type
_entity_poly.pdbx_seq_one_letter_code
_entity_poly.pdbx_strand_id
1 'polypeptide(L)'
;MAEDDKTVRMVTNLDRKAVEGKLADVRKAAQAANLGELASMLAGVEGMPKAQIEMRVKNALLWLSDKPQHQRITVDLELVELNLKNLK
;
A
#
# COMPACT_ATOMS: atom_id res chain seq x y z
N MET A 1 7.01 -28.22 10.14
CA MET A 1 6.37 -27.27 9.21
C MET A 1 6.76 -25.86 9.65
N ALA A 2 7.53 -25.12 8.85
CA ALA A 2 8.01 -23.77 9.19
C ALA A 2 8.15 -22.92 7.91
N GLU A 3 7.10 -22.90 7.09
CA GLU A 3 7.08 -22.20 5.80
C GLU A 3 6.24 -20.91 5.84
N ASP A 4 5.37 -20.76 6.84
CA ASP A 4 4.51 -19.57 7.01
C ASP A 4 5.28 -18.35 7.52
N ASP A 5 6.31 -18.57 8.35
CA ASP A 5 7.01 -17.49 9.05
C ASP A 5 7.97 -16.69 8.13
N LYS A 6 8.49 -17.32 7.06
CA LYS A 6 9.35 -16.63 6.08
C LYS A 6 8.57 -15.73 5.14
N THR A 7 7.37 -16.14 4.75
CA THR A 7 6.55 -15.39 3.81
C THR A 7 6.07 -14.09 4.43
N VAL A 8 5.69 -14.10 5.72
CA VAL A 8 5.26 -12.88 6.46
C VAL A 8 6.44 -11.95 6.78
N ARG A 9 7.62 -12.49 7.12
CA ARG A 9 8.83 -11.69 7.40
C ARG A 9 9.36 -10.94 6.18
N MET A 10 9.24 -11.51 4.98
CA MET A 10 9.65 -10.81 3.74
C MET A 10 8.75 -9.60 3.44
N VAL A 11 7.48 -9.65 3.84
CA VAL A 11 6.54 -8.53 3.60
C VAL A 11 6.79 -7.35 4.51
N THR A 12 7.58 -7.48 5.59
CA THR A 12 7.78 -6.45 6.64
C THR A 12 9.12 -5.72 6.56
N ASN A 13 10.00 -6.13 5.64
CA ASN A 13 11.30 -5.49 5.38
C ASN A 13 11.38 -4.97 3.93
N LEU A 14 10.31 -4.32 3.46
CA LEU A 14 10.29 -3.73 2.12
C LEU A 14 11.12 -2.45 2.11
N ASP A 15 12.14 -2.42 1.25
CA ASP A 15 12.85 -1.19 0.90
C ASP A 15 11.91 -0.21 0.18
N ARG A 16 12.31 1.06 0.09
CA ARG A 16 11.53 2.12 -0.56
C ARG A 16 11.04 1.73 -1.96
N LYS A 17 11.91 1.12 -2.77
CA LYS A 17 11.55 0.61 -4.10
C LYS A 17 10.47 -0.46 -4.08
N ALA A 18 10.49 -1.33 -3.09
CA ALA A 18 9.50 -2.40 -2.96
C ALA A 18 8.16 -1.85 -2.47
N VAL A 19 8.17 -0.85 -1.56
CA VAL A 19 6.98 -0.08 -1.19
C VAL A 19 6.37 0.62 -2.41
N GLU A 20 7.19 1.30 -3.21
CA GLU A 20 6.76 1.97 -4.44
C GLU A 20 6.14 0.98 -5.44
N GLY A 21 6.78 -0.18 -5.64
CA GLY A 21 6.23 -1.25 -6.49
C GLY A 21 4.88 -1.75 -6.00
N LYS A 22 4.70 -1.88 -4.69
CA LYS A 22 3.45 -2.32 -4.09
C LYS A 22 2.34 -1.28 -4.20
N LEU A 23 2.68 0.00 -4.04
CA LEU A 23 1.76 1.12 -4.30
C LEU A 23 1.32 1.17 -5.76
N ALA A 24 2.24 0.89 -6.70
CA ALA A 24 1.89 0.77 -8.11
C ALA A 24 0.93 -0.41 -8.37
N ASP A 25 1.09 -1.53 -7.67
CA ASP A 25 0.19 -2.68 -7.74
C ASP A 25 -1.20 -2.36 -7.17
N VAL A 26 -1.25 -1.72 -6.00
CA VAL A 26 -2.48 -1.17 -5.40
C VAL A 26 -3.17 -0.21 -6.36
N ARG A 27 -2.41 0.66 -7.05
CA ARG A 27 -2.95 1.58 -8.06
C ARG A 27 -3.58 0.82 -9.22
N LYS A 28 -2.94 -0.23 -9.73
CA LYS A 28 -3.51 -1.08 -10.80
C LYS A 28 -4.77 -1.81 -10.33
N ALA A 29 -4.75 -2.35 -9.12
CA ALA A 29 -5.92 -3.00 -8.51
C ALA A 29 -7.08 -2.01 -8.33
N ALA A 30 -6.78 -0.79 -7.90
CA ALA A 30 -7.75 0.30 -7.81
C ALA A 30 -8.34 0.65 -9.18
N GLN A 31 -7.51 0.78 -10.23
CA GLN A 31 -8.00 1.01 -11.60
C GLN A 31 -8.89 -0.13 -12.10
N ALA A 32 -8.48 -1.39 -11.87
CA ALA A 32 -9.28 -2.57 -12.25
C ALA A 32 -10.62 -2.64 -11.49
N ALA A 33 -10.64 -2.15 -10.24
CA ALA A 33 -11.84 -2.05 -9.42
C ALA A 33 -12.71 -0.80 -9.71
N ASN A 34 -12.42 -0.04 -10.77
CA ASN A 34 -13.07 1.24 -11.09
C ASN A 34 -12.92 2.33 -10.02
N LEU A 35 -11.88 2.25 -9.18
CA LEU A 35 -11.53 3.22 -8.15
C LEU A 35 -10.53 4.24 -8.70
N GLY A 36 -10.96 5.01 -9.71
CA GLY A 36 -10.13 6.02 -10.36
C GLY A 36 -9.60 7.09 -9.39
N GLU A 37 -10.41 7.49 -8.40
CA GLU A 37 -10.00 8.42 -7.35
C GLU A 37 -8.86 7.85 -6.49
N LEU A 38 -8.99 6.61 -6.03
CA LEU A 38 -7.97 5.95 -5.22
C LEU A 38 -6.66 5.79 -6.00
N ALA A 39 -6.77 5.39 -7.27
CA ALA A 39 -5.62 5.29 -8.17
C ALA A 39 -4.93 6.65 -8.38
N SER A 40 -5.71 7.74 -8.44
CA SER A 40 -5.19 9.10 -8.57
C SER A 40 -4.55 9.62 -7.28
N MET A 41 -5.09 9.26 -6.11
CA MET A 41 -4.47 9.58 -4.82
C MET A 41 -3.09 8.95 -4.68
N LEU A 42 -2.94 7.70 -5.12
CA LEU A 42 -1.67 6.97 -5.09
C LEU A 42 -0.79 7.23 -6.33
N ALA A 43 -1.24 8.06 -7.27
CA ALA A 43 -0.42 8.46 -8.42
C ALA A 43 0.71 9.40 -7.97
N GLY A 44 1.92 9.14 -8.47
CA GLY A 44 3.08 9.98 -8.21
C GLY A 44 3.70 9.82 -6.81
N VAL A 45 3.32 8.80 -6.05
CA VAL A 45 3.97 8.46 -4.76
C VAL A 45 5.40 7.93 -4.94
N GLU A 46 5.74 7.48 -6.15
CA GLU A 46 7.09 7.06 -6.57
C GLU A 46 8.04 8.28 -6.52
N GLY A 47 9.09 8.20 -5.70
CA GLY A 47 10.06 9.26 -5.45
C GLY A 47 9.69 10.21 -4.30
N MET A 48 8.47 10.16 -3.76
CA MET A 48 8.04 11.05 -2.68
C MET A 48 8.66 10.68 -1.32
N PRO A 49 8.92 11.65 -0.43
CA PRO A 49 9.40 11.37 0.93
C PRO A 49 8.47 10.41 1.66
N LYS A 50 9.03 9.54 2.52
CA LYS A 50 8.28 8.59 3.36
C LYS A 50 7.03 9.22 4.01
N ALA A 51 7.17 10.40 4.61
CA ALA A 51 6.06 11.08 5.28
C ALA A 51 4.91 11.46 4.33
N GLN A 52 5.23 11.85 3.09
CA GLN A 52 4.24 12.16 2.06
C GLN A 52 3.53 10.88 1.59
N ILE A 53 4.27 9.79 1.39
CA ILE A 53 3.70 8.49 1.04
C ILE A 53 2.78 8.00 2.17
N GLU A 54 3.22 8.06 3.42
CA GLU A 54 2.42 7.65 4.58
C GLU A 54 1.11 8.44 4.66
N MET A 55 1.16 9.76 4.46
CA MET A 55 -0.04 10.61 4.46
C MET A 55 -1.01 10.20 3.33
N ARG A 56 -0.49 9.92 2.13
CA ARG A 56 -1.29 9.45 0.98
C ARG A 56 -1.92 8.09 1.24
N VAL A 57 -1.17 7.16 1.82
CA VAL A 57 -1.64 5.82 2.20
C VAL A 57 -2.73 5.90 3.27
N LYS A 58 -2.54 6.71 4.31
CA LYS A 58 -3.58 6.93 5.33
C LYS A 58 -4.85 7.53 4.77
N ASN A 59 -4.74 8.50 3.86
CA ASN A 59 -5.92 9.07 3.19
C ASN A 59 -6.63 8.04 2.31
N ALA A 60 -5.87 7.21 1.60
CA ALA A 60 -6.41 6.10 0.80
C ALA A 60 -7.13 5.06 1.66
N LEU A 61 -6.54 4.68 2.81
CA LEU A 61 -7.16 3.78 3.79
C LEU A 61 -8.45 4.37 4.36
N LEU A 62 -8.44 5.65 4.75
CA LEU A 62 -9.63 6.35 5.24
C LEU A 62 -10.75 6.34 4.19
N TRP A 63 -10.42 6.60 2.92
CA TRP A 63 -11.38 6.58 1.81
C TRP A 63 -11.90 5.17 1.50
N LEU A 64 -11.08 4.13 1.75
CA LEU A 64 -11.45 2.73 1.63
C LEU A 64 -12.27 2.21 2.82
N SER A 65 -12.22 2.87 3.99
CA SER A 65 -13.06 2.52 5.14
C SER A 65 -14.55 2.57 4.82
N ASP A 66 -14.96 3.50 3.95
CA ASP A 66 -16.33 3.59 3.42
C ASP A 66 -16.65 2.51 2.37
N LYS A 67 -15.68 1.68 1.96
CA LYS A 67 -15.81 0.70 0.87
C LYS A 67 -15.24 -0.67 1.26
N PRO A 68 -15.89 -1.39 2.19
CA PRO A 68 -15.43 -2.70 2.68
C PRO A 68 -15.32 -3.76 1.57
N GLN A 69 -16.04 -3.58 0.46
CA GLN A 69 -15.97 -4.40 -0.75
C GLN A 69 -14.58 -4.41 -1.43
N HIS A 70 -13.68 -3.48 -1.08
CA HIS A 70 -12.30 -3.44 -1.56
C HIS A 70 -11.28 -3.83 -0.49
N GLN A 71 -11.67 -4.70 0.45
CA GLN A 71 -10.83 -5.17 1.55
C GLN A 71 -9.43 -5.64 1.12
N ARG A 72 -9.30 -6.27 -0.05
CA ARG A 72 -7.99 -6.70 -0.55
C ARG A 72 -7.04 -5.53 -0.79
N ILE A 73 -7.54 -4.44 -1.35
CA ILE A 73 -6.78 -3.20 -1.58
C ILE A 73 -6.43 -2.54 -0.25
N THR A 74 -7.34 -2.58 0.72
CA THR A 74 -7.10 -2.10 2.09
C THR A 74 -5.93 -2.85 2.74
N VAL A 75 -5.93 -4.18 2.71
CA VAL A 75 -4.86 -5.01 3.28
C VAL A 75 -3.49 -4.71 2.64
N ASP A 76 -3.45 -4.54 1.32
CA ASP A 76 -2.21 -4.19 0.62
C ASP A 76 -1.68 -2.80 1.01
N LEU A 77 -2.57 -1.82 1.21
CA LEU A 77 -2.23 -0.48 1.71
C LEU A 77 -1.77 -0.50 3.18
N GLU A 78 -2.42 -1.27 4.04
CA GLU A 78 -2.01 -1.43 5.45
C GLU A 78 -0.62 -2.06 5.54
N LEU A 79 -0.33 -3.05 4.69
CA LEU A 79 1.01 -3.62 4.58
C LEU A 79 2.02 -2.54 4.16
N VAL A 80 1.69 -1.71 3.17
CA VAL A 80 2.55 -0.59 2.77
C VAL A 80 2.79 0.38 3.94
N GLU A 81 1.75 0.76 4.68
CA GLU A 81 1.86 1.65 5.85
C GLU A 81 2.78 1.08 6.93
N LEU A 82 2.61 -0.21 7.25
CA LEU A 82 3.44 -0.93 8.21
C LEU A 82 4.91 -0.93 7.79
N ASN A 83 5.20 -1.11 6.50
CA ASN A 83 6.57 -1.06 5.98
C ASN A 83 7.14 0.36 5.97
N LEU A 84 6.33 1.36 5.64
CA LEU A 84 6.74 2.77 5.69
C LEU A 84 7.21 3.16 7.08
N LYS A 85 6.52 2.70 8.13
CA LYS A 85 6.95 2.93 9.52
C LYS A 85 8.30 2.28 9.82
N ASN A 86 8.56 1.08 9.27
CA ASN A 86 9.80 0.32 9.44
C ASN A 86 10.98 0.80 8.57
N LEU A 87 10.74 1.62 7.54
CA LEU A 87 11.81 2.23 6.75
C LEU A 87 12.63 3.21 7.61
N LYS A 88 13.92 2.88 7.81
CA LYS A 88 14.94 3.69 8.49
C LYS A 88 15.44 4.84 7.62
#